data_AF-A0A1B7TA09-F1
#
_entry.id   AF-A0A1B7TA09-F1
#
_cell.length_a   1.000
_cell.length_b   1.000
_cell.length_c   1.000
_cell.angle_alpha   90.00
_cell.angle_beta   90.00
_cell.angle_gamma   90.00
#
_symmetry.space_group_name_H-M   'P 1'
#
loop_
_entity.id
_entity.type
_entity.pdbx_description
1 polymer ?
#
loop_
_entity_poly.entity_id
_entity_poly.type
_entity_poly.pdbx_seq_one_letter_code
_entity_poly.pdbx_strand_id
1 'polypeptide(L)'
;MSQEIQTTQAIPQDINKTDLNLTNTQDDNATNNTENENYSVTIEDCVNKKQKPNSCQSTSSQNFANQQKDIPILKKKKKEPATAKKNNKKKTYSLEEKGEILTKILSATHEIYSIKELEKLIPKKSNNIINSIQLKDVLKYCMDEDMVKCEKCGILNIYYSFPILHEKILENRYLSKLENLNNLKELVTKLKSEHQEISQNKQEIISNNKLLKKLKISQKEFELEIEQLQNQLKTQDFDKMVQSLILLNQEKSKLRDNIFTLSSFILNKTNNQHISLEDFFISMGFSKTDVDIINDYEN
;
A
#
# COMPACT_ATOMS: atom_id res chain seq x y z
N MET A 1 43.76 16.63 46.59
CA MET A 1 43.21 17.97 46.29
C MET A 1 42.11 17.76 45.25
N SER A 2 40.94 17.18 45.51
CA SER A 2 40.00 17.25 46.66
C SER A 2 39.36 18.62 46.85
N GLN A 3 38.27 18.87 46.12
CA GLN A 3 37.03 19.62 46.45
C GLN A 3 36.00 19.13 45.38
N GLU A 4 34.92 18.37 45.60
CA GLU A 4 33.87 18.25 46.64
C GLU A 4 32.84 19.40 46.68
N ILE A 5 31.58 19.03 47.00
CA ILE A 5 30.28 19.76 47.03
C ILE A 5 29.40 19.47 45.77
N GLN A 6 28.53 18.45 45.70
CA GLN A 6 27.25 18.14 46.39
C GLN A 6 26.13 19.20 46.32
N THR A 7 24.88 18.70 46.22
CA THR A 7 23.57 19.24 46.73
C THR A 7 22.75 19.99 45.65
N THR A 8 21.43 19.84 45.39
CA THR A 8 20.32 18.95 45.79
C THR A 8 19.11 19.21 44.88
N GLN A 9 18.19 18.23 44.82
CA GLN A 9 16.83 18.21 44.25
C GLN A 9 15.94 19.45 44.55
N ALA A 10 14.98 19.76 43.66
CA ALA A 10 13.63 20.16 44.05
C ALA A 10 12.63 20.10 42.87
N ILE A 11 11.57 19.31 43.08
CA ILE A 11 10.26 19.33 42.39
C ILE A 11 9.38 20.38 43.10
N PRO A 12 8.39 21.00 42.42
CA PRO A 12 7.20 21.45 43.13
C PRO A 12 5.93 20.71 42.64
N GLN A 13 5.25 20.06 43.59
CA GLN A 13 3.80 19.86 43.59
C GLN A 13 3.21 20.81 44.64
N ASP A 14 2.07 21.43 44.32
CA ASP A 14 1.02 21.94 45.22
C ASP A 14 -0.20 22.20 44.31
N ILE A 15 -1.30 21.45 44.31
CA ILE A 15 -2.40 21.28 45.30
C ILE A 15 -3.13 22.59 45.64
N ASN A 16 -4.40 22.68 45.17
CA ASN A 16 -5.62 23.12 45.89
C ASN A 16 -6.81 22.91 44.93
N LYS A 17 -7.70 21.90 45.10
CA LYS A 17 -8.86 21.73 46.01
C LYS A 17 -10.07 22.64 45.74
N THR A 18 -11.26 22.08 46.01
CA THR A 18 -12.66 22.58 46.00
C THR A 18 -13.36 22.60 44.63
N ASP A 19 -14.50 21.95 44.35
CA ASP A 19 -15.60 21.46 45.20
C ASP A 19 -16.36 20.23 44.63
N LEU A 20 -16.94 19.47 45.57
CA LEU A 20 -17.92 18.41 45.36
C LEU A 20 -19.28 18.98 44.92
N ASN A 21 -20.02 18.21 44.11
CA ASN A 21 -21.45 17.99 44.35
C ASN A 21 -21.91 16.67 43.73
N LEU A 22 -22.24 15.72 44.61
CA LEU A 22 -23.08 14.56 44.33
C LEU A 22 -24.55 14.98 44.54
N THR A 23 -25.43 14.58 43.63
CA THR A 23 -26.83 14.29 43.98
C THR A 23 -27.20 12.94 43.39
N ASN A 24 -27.42 11.97 44.28
CA ASN A 24 -28.13 10.73 44.03
C ASN A 24 -29.62 11.02 43.84
N THR A 25 -30.25 10.31 42.90
CA THR A 25 -31.60 9.79 43.05
C THR A 25 -31.64 8.40 42.44
N GLN A 26 -31.88 7.40 43.28
CA GLN A 26 -32.38 6.07 42.91
C GLN A 26 -33.83 6.23 42.43
N ASP A 27 -34.27 5.38 41.50
CA ASP A 27 -35.53 4.65 41.63
C ASP A 27 -35.63 3.53 40.57
N ASP A 28 -36.26 2.46 41.02
CA ASP A 28 -36.33 1.11 40.47
C ASP A 28 -37.16 0.98 39.17
N ASN A 29 -36.79 0.05 38.29
CA ASN A 29 -37.57 -1.18 38.03
C ASN A 29 -37.15 -1.92 36.75
N ALA A 30 -37.09 -3.23 36.89
CA ALA A 30 -36.90 -4.23 35.85
C ALA A 30 -38.03 -4.22 34.81
N THR A 31 -37.75 -4.62 33.57
CA THR A 31 -38.45 -5.70 32.84
C THR A 31 -37.62 -6.14 31.63
N ASN A 32 -37.55 -7.46 31.44
CA ASN A 32 -36.95 -8.22 30.35
C ASN A 32 -37.55 -7.93 28.96
N ASN A 33 -36.76 -8.18 27.90
CA ASN A 33 -37.07 -8.95 26.68
C ASN A 33 -36.14 -8.47 25.55
N THR A 34 -35.12 -9.27 25.17
CA THR A 34 -35.15 -10.19 24.02
C THR A 34 -35.67 -9.56 22.73
N GLU A 35 -34.77 -9.20 21.83
CA GLU A 35 -34.90 -9.50 20.40
C GLU A 35 -33.52 -9.41 19.72
N ASN A 36 -33.03 -10.59 19.38
CA ASN A 36 -31.98 -10.83 18.39
C ASN A 36 -32.49 -10.34 17.03
N GLU A 37 -31.73 -9.49 16.32
CA GLU A 37 -31.71 -9.56 14.86
C GLU A 37 -30.28 -9.44 14.32
N ASN A 38 -29.94 -10.47 13.54
CA ASN A 38 -28.69 -10.73 12.85
C ASN A 38 -28.43 -9.73 11.74
N TYR A 39 -27.22 -9.18 11.67
CA TYR A 39 -26.65 -8.64 10.41
C TYR A 39 -25.40 -9.43 10.03
N SER A 40 -25.63 -10.61 9.46
CA SER A 40 -24.69 -11.32 8.62
C SER A 40 -24.86 -10.86 7.17
N VAL A 41 -24.01 -9.96 6.69
CA VAL A 41 -23.92 -9.65 5.26
C VAL A 41 -22.96 -10.66 4.63
N THR A 42 -23.54 -11.70 4.03
CA THR A 42 -22.87 -12.72 3.24
C THR A 42 -22.34 -12.12 1.94
N ILE A 43 -21.04 -12.34 1.70
CA ILE A 43 -20.41 -12.22 0.38
C ILE A 43 -20.91 -13.40 -0.45
N GLU A 44 -21.88 -13.18 -1.33
CA GLU A 44 -22.19 -14.10 -2.42
C GLU A 44 -23.07 -13.39 -3.45
N ASP A 45 -22.43 -12.67 -4.37
CA ASP A 45 -23.04 -12.34 -5.66
C ASP A 45 -21.96 -12.20 -6.73
N CYS A 46 -22.25 -12.78 -7.90
CA CYS A 46 -21.49 -12.78 -9.15
C CYS A 46 -20.42 -13.86 -9.36
N VAL A 47 -20.84 -15.13 -9.35
CA VAL A 47 -20.35 -16.13 -10.32
C VAL A 47 -21.53 -16.61 -11.15
N ASN A 48 -21.68 -16.09 -12.37
CA ASN A 48 -22.16 -16.86 -13.53
C ASN A 48 -22.15 -16.01 -14.81
N LYS A 49 -21.07 -16.11 -15.58
CA LYS A 49 -21.14 -16.14 -17.06
C LYS A 49 -19.96 -16.94 -17.60
N LYS A 50 -20.25 -18.19 -17.95
CA LYS A 50 -19.37 -19.10 -18.69
C LYS A 50 -19.26 -18.63 -20.15
N GLN A 51 -18.05 -18.43 -20.65
CA GLN A 51 -17.63 -18.88 -21.97
C GLN A 51 -16.21 -19.46 -21.85
N LYS A 52 -16.07 -20.75 -22.19
CA LYS A 52 -14.80 -21.51 -22.33
C LYS A 52 -14.29 -21.37 -23.78
N PRO A 53 -13.14 -21.98 -24.15
CA PRO A 53 -11.78 -21.79 -23.63
C PRO A 53 -10.80 -21.52 -24.80
N ASN A 54 -9.55 -21.16 -24.54
CA ASN A 54 -8.45 -21.71 -25.33
C ASN A 54 -7.15 -21.75 -24.52
N SER A 55 -6.51 -22.90 -24.67
CA SER A 55 -5.30 -23.40 -24.04
C SER A 55 -4.10 -22.46 -24.14
N CYS A 56 -3.30 -22.40 -23.08
CA CYS A 56 -1.95 -23.01 -23.10
C CYS A 56 -1.26 -22.84 -21.75
N GLN A 57 -0.50 -23.88 -21.42
CA GLN A 57 0.10 -24.14 -20.12
C GLN A 57 1.33 -23.25 -19.85
N SER A 58 1.53 -23.00 -18.56
CA SER A 58 2.78 -22.76 -17.81
C SER A 58 4.12 -22.71 -18.57
N THR A 59 4.99 -21.77 -18.20
CA THR A 59 6.16 -22.03 -17.32
C THR A 59 7.05 -20.80 -17.11
N SER A 60 7.68 -20.79 -15.92
CA SER A 60 8.99 -20.22 -15.59
C SER A 60 9.23 -18.71 -15.55
N SER A 61 9.41 -18.26 -14.31
CA SER A 61 10.32 -17.19 -13.87
C SER A 61 11.66 -17.19 -14.62
N GLN A 62 12.08 -16.03 -15.15
CA GLN A 62 13.48 -15.60 -15.17
C GLN A 62 13.60 -14.06 -15.23
N ASN A 63 14.33 -13.52 -14.24
CA ASN A 63 15.28 -12.41 -14.27
C ASN A 63 15.22 -11.39 -15.43
N PHE A 64 14.93 -10.13 -15.12
CA PHE A 64 15.29 -8.99 -15.97
C PHE A 64 16.51 -8.28 -15.38
N ALA A 65 17.70 -8.69 -15.83
CA ALA A 65 18.93 -7.94 -15.72
C ALA A 65 19.41 -7.55 -17.12
N ASN A 66 19.66 -6.25 -17.29
CA ASN A 66 20.59 -5.60 -18.23
C ASN A 66 20.80 -6.22 -19.61
N GLN A 67 20.24 -5.60 -20.66
CA GLN A 67 20.86 -5.58 -21.98
C GLN A 67 20.64 -4.22 -22.67
N GLN A 68 21.62 -3.32 -22.54
CA GLN A 68 21.99 -2.41 -23.62
C GLN A 68 22.45 -3.28 -24.78
N LYS A 69 21.74 -3.21 -25.91
CA LYS A 69 22.20 -3.74 -27.19
C LYS A 69 21.96 -2.71 -28.27
N ASP A 70 23.05 -2.39 -28.93
CA ASP A 70 23.19 -1.48 -30.05
C ASP A 70 22.18 -1.76 -31.17
N ILE A 71 21.65 -0.68 -31.73
CA ILE A 71 20.78 -0.67 -32.89
C ILE A 71 21.64 -0.95 -34.13
N PRO A 72 21.40 -2.03 -34.90
CA PRO A 72 22.18 -2.28 -36.11
C PRO A 72 21.78 -1.33 -37.25
N ILE A 73 22.79 -0.58 -37.71
CA ILE A 73 22.75 0.29 -38.90
C ILE A 73 22.47 -0.56 -40.14
N LEU A 74 21.29 -0.36 -40.74
CA LEU A 74 20.94 -0.87 -42.07
C LEU A 74 21.84 -0.21 -43.13
N LYS A 75 22.91 -0.92 -43.53
CA LYS A 75 23.70 -0.60 -44.72
C LYS A 75 22.81 -0.73 -45.96
N LYS A 76 22.30 0.39 -46.47
CA LYS A 76 21.67 0.48 -47.80
C LYS A 76 22.71 0.10 -48.86
N LYS A 77 22.54 -1.07 -49.50
CA LYS A 77 23.29 -1.45 -50.70
C LYS A 77 23.06 -0.40 -51.79
N LYS A 78 24.12 0.27 -52.24
CA LYS A 78 24.15 1.04 -53.49
C LYS A 78 23.83 0.09 -54.64
N LYS A 79 22.70 0.31 -55.32
CA LYS A 79 22.42 -0.23 -56.64
C LYS A 79 22.98 0.79 -57.63
N GLU A 80 24.02 0.43 -58.36
CA GLU A 80 24.53 1.24 -59.48
C GLU A 80 23.43 1.37 -60.55
N PRO A 81 23.12 2.58 -61.06
CA PRO A 81 22.19 2.72 -62.16
C PRO A 81 22.89 2.38 -63.47
N ALA A 82 22.38 1.34 -64.13
CA ALA A 82 22.63 1.06 -65.53
C ALA A 82 22.30 2.29 -66.40
N THR A 83 23.13 2.49 -67.41
CA THR A 83 23.10 3.60 -68.38
C THR A 83 21.73 3.73 -69.07
N ALA A 84 20.94 4.71 -68.64
CA ALA A 84 19.67 5.07 -69.26
C ALA A 84 19.86 6.17 -70.31
N LYS A 85 19.42 5.88 -71.54
CA LYS A 85 19.29 6.79 -72.68
C LYS A 85 18.65 8.13 -72.27
N LYS A 86 19.27 9.25 -72.65
CA LYS A 86 18.72 10.61 -72.56
C LYS A 86 17.46 10.71 -73.44
N ASN A 87 16.30 10.50 -72.83
CA ASN A 87 15.04 11.00 -73.35
C ASN A 87 14.73 12.30 -72.60
N ASN A 88 14.70 13.43 -73.30
CA ASN A 88 14.23 14.71 -72.78
C ASN A 88 12.74 14.63 -72.41
N LYS A 89 12.42 13.94 -71.32
CA LYS A 89 11.09 13.98 -70.72
C LYS A 89 11.01 15.28 -69.92
N LYS A 90 10.14 16.19 -70.34
CA LYS A 90 9.81 17.41 -69.59
C LYS A 90 9.46 17.00 -68.16
N LYS A 91 10.13 17.56 -67.15
CA LYS A 91 9.85 17.28 -65.74
C LYS A 91 8.39 17.69 -65.45
N THR A 92 7.54 16.74 -65.08
CA THR A 92 6.18 17.03 -64.63
C THR A 92 6.25 17.44 -63.17
N TYR A 93 5.75 18.63 -62.84
CA TYR A 93 5.75 19.16 -61.47
C TYR A 93 4.45 18.80 -60.77
N SER A 94 4.54 18.32 -59.53
CA SER A 94 3.38 18.10 -58.65
C SER A 94 2.76 19.43 -58.19
N LEU A 95 1.58 19.38 -57.57
CA LEU A 95 0.93 20.58 -57.02
C LEU A 95 1.77 21.21 -55.90
N GLU A 96 2.36 20.38 -55.05
CA GLU A 96 3.25 20.77 -53.96
C GLU A 96 4.53 21.46 -54.48
N GLU A 97 5.21 20.84 -55.46
CA GLU A 97 6.40 21.43 -56.06
C GLU A 97 6.10 22.79 -56.74
N LYS A 98 4.91 22.93 -57.36
CA LYS A 98 4.45 24.21 -57.91
C LYS A 98 4.19 25.24 -56.81
N GLY A 99 3.65 24.82 -55.66
CA GLY A 99 3.43 25.67 -54.50
C GLY A 99 4.72 26.19 -53.88
N GLU A 100 5.75 25.34 -53.77
CA GLU A 100 7.09 25.74 -53.32
C GLU A 100 7.73 26.76 -54.27
N ILE A 101 7.64 26.52 -55.58
CA ILE A 101 8.17 27.45 -56.59
C ILE A 101 7.45 28.80 -56.50
N LEU A 102 6.12 28.80 -56.39
CA LEU A 102 5.32 30.01 -56.23
C LEU A 102 5.73 30.79 -54.98
N THR A 103 5.81 30.11 -53.84
CA THR A 103 6.18 30.71 -52.56
C THR A 103 7.58 31.31 -52.62
N LYS A 104 8.54 30.61 -53.23
CA LYS A 104 9.92 31.09 -53.42
C LYS A 104 9.99 32.36 -54.26
N ILE A 105 9.15 32.46 -55.31
CA ILE A 105 9.09 33.65 -56.16
C ILE A 105 8.55 34.85 -55.36
N LEU A 106 7.50 34.65 -54.56
CA LEU A 106 6.89 35.69 -53.73
C LEU A 106 7.80 36.14 -52.60
N SER A 107 8.45 35.19 -51.92
CA SER A 107 9.35 35.48 -50.81
C SER A 107 10.63 36.20 -51.26
N ALA A 108 11.04 36.02 -52.52
CA ALA A 108 12.23 36.66 -53.06
C ALA A 108 12.03 38.16 -53.38
N THR A 109 10.79 38.57 -53.68
CA THR A 109 10.49 39.95 -54.08
C THR A 109 10.02 40.82 -52.93
N HIS A 110 9.56 40.23 -51.81
CA HIS A 110 9.04 40.94 -50.64
C HIS A 110 7.96 41.99 -51.01
N GLU A 111 7.13 41.67 -52.00
CA GLU A 111 6.06 42.54 -52.49
C GLU A 111 4.68 41.90 -52.27
N ILE A 112 3.65 42.74 -52.31
CA ILE A 112 2.25 42.35 -52.22
C ILE A 112 1.67 42.34 -53.63
N TYR A 113 0.94 41.28 -53.99
CA TYR A 113 0.41 41.10 -55.34
C TYR A 113 -1.10 40.92 -55.36
N SER A 114 -1.75 41.48 -56.38
CA SER A 114 -3.11 41.11 -56.74
C SER A 114 -3.14 39.85 -57.62
N ILE A 115 -4.27 39.15 -57.66
CA ILE A 115 -4.46 37.98 -58.54
C ILE A 115 -4.10 38.29 -60.01
N LYS A 116 -4.47 39.49 -60.49
CA LYS A 116 -4.19 39.95 -61.87
C LYS A 116 -2.70 40.14 -62.14
N GLU A 117 -1.92 40.50 -61.13
CA GLU A 117 -0.48 40.70 -61.22
C GLU A 117 0.25 39.36 -61.18
N LEU A 118 -0.19 38.45 -60.31
CA LEU A 118 0.33 37.08 -60.25
C LEU A 118 0.10 36.34 -61.57
N GLU A 119 -1.06 36.47 -62.19
CA GLU A 119 -1.35 35.85 -63.49
C GLU A 119 -0.37 36.28 -64.60
N LYS A 120 0.23 37.47 -64.50
CA LYS A 120 1.22 38.01 -65.45
C LYS A 120 2.67 37.71 -65.06
N LEU A 121 2.98 37.75 -63.77
CA LEU A 121 4.34 37.62 -63.24
C LEU A 121 4.78 36.16 -63.10
N ILE A 122 3.89 35.29 -62.64
CA ILE A 122 4.22 33.89 -62.33
C ILE A 122 4.63 33.10 -63.56
N PRO A 123 3.96 33.16 -64.73
CA PRO A 123 4.41 32.42 -65.92
C PRO A 123 5.82 32.85 -66.38
N LYS A 124 6.17 34.13 -66.21
CA LYS A 124 7.48 34.68 -66.58
C LYS A 124 8.59 34.25 -65.62
N LYS A 125 8.33 34.35 -64.31
CA LYS A 125 9.32 34.03 -63.26
C LYS A 125 9.46 32.52 -62.98
N SER A 126 8.44 31.73 -63.30
CA SER A 126 8.44 30.27 -63.13
C SER A 126 8.85 29.51 -64.40
N ASN A 127 9.42 30.18 -65.42
CA ASN A 127 9.81 29.55 -66.69
C ASN A 127 8.68 28.69 -67.31
N ASN A 128 7.45 29.20 -67.33
CA ASN A 128 6.25 28.53 -67.83
C ASN A 128 5.87 27.21 -67.11
N ILE A 129 6.39 26.97 -65.90
CA ILE A 129 6.03 25.79 -65.08
C ILE A 129 4.60 25.91 -64.54
N ILE A 130 4.18 27.13 -64.19
CA ILE A 130 2.84 27.43 -63.67
C ILE A 130 2.12 28.33 -64.68
N ASN A 131 1.03 27.81 -65.26
CA ASN A 131 0.15 28.58 -66.14
C ASN A 131 -0.86 29.39 -65.33
N SER A 132 -1.34 30.52 -65.85
CA SER A 132 -2.34 31.39 -65.23
C SER A 132 -3.65 30.66 -64.88
N ILE A 133 -4.02 29.62 -65.63
CA ILE A 133 -5.19 28.77 -65.32
C ILE A 133 -4.93 27.93 -64.04
N GLN A 134 -3.74 27.37 -63.91
CA GLN A 134 -3.35 26.51 -62.77
C GLN A 134 -2.99 27.33 -61.52
N LEU A 135 -2.67 28.61 -61.68
CA LEU A 135 -2.28 29.49 -60.59
C LEU A 135 -3.33 29.55 -59.48
N LYS A 136 -4.62 29.56 -59.81
CA LYS A 136 -5.69 29.63 -58.80
C LYS A 136 -5.74 28.38 -57.93
N ASP A 137 -5.53 27.21 -58.52
CA ASP A 137 -5.52 25.94 -57.77
C ASP A 137 -4.26 25.80 -56.92
N VAL A 138 -3.10 26.20 -57.46
CA VAL A 138 -1.83 26.25 -56.71
C VAL A 138 -1.93 27.27 -55.56
N LEU A 139 -2.54 28.43 -55.79
CA LEU A 139 -2.69 29.47 -54.78
C LEU A 139 -3.61 29.04 -53.65
N LYS A 140 -4.72 28.36 -53.94
CA LYS A 140 -5.58 27.74 -52.92
C LYS A 140 -4.79 26.74 -52.08
N TYR A 141 -4.08 25.82 -52.73
CA TYR A 141 -3.22 24.87 -52.02
C TYR A 141 -2.17 25.56 -51.12
N CYS A 142 -1.51 26.61 -51.62
CA CYS A 142 -0.57 27.41 -50.83
C CYS A 142 -1.23 28.17 -49.67
N MET A 143 -2.50 28.51 -49.77
CA MET A 143 -3.24 29.13 -48.66
C MET A 143 -3.62 28.10 -47.61
N ASP A 144 -4.07 26.91 -48.03
CA ASP A 144 -4.44 25.81 -47.14
C ASP A 144 -3.24 25.33 -46.32
N GLU A 145 -2.04 25.29 -46.93
CA GLU A 145 -0.77 24.95 -46.27
C GLU A 145 -0.08 26.14 -45.58
N ASP A 146 -0.75 27.30 -45.47
CA ASP A 146 -0.22 28.54 -44.86
C ASP A 146 1.07 29.09 -45.51
N MET A 147 1.45 28.64 -46.72
CA MET A 147 2.64 29.09 -47.45
C MET A 147 2.53 30.52 -47.99
N VAL A 148 1.31 30.91 -48.38
CA VAL A 148 0.98 32.25 -48.90
C VAL A 148 -0.20 32.80 -48.10
N LYS A 149 -0.07 34.04 -47.64
CA LYS A 149 -1.14 34.74 -46.92
C LYS A 149 -2.00 35.53 -47.91
N CYS A 150 -3.31 35.47 -47.68
CA CYS A 150 -4.32 36.22 -48.42
C CYS A 150 -5.01 37.16 -47.44
N GLU A 151 -5.06 38.44 -47.80
CA GLU A 151 -5.76 39.45 -47.02
C GLU A 151 -6.72 40.22 -47.92
N LYS A 152 -7.89 40.56 -47.39
CA LYS A 152 -8.90 41.30 -48.14
C LYS A 152 -8.76 42.79 -47.84
N CYS A 153 -8.31 43.56 -48.83
CA CYS A 153 -8.22 45.01 -48.78
C CYS A 153 -9.33 45.62 -49.62
N GLY A 154 -10.47 45.92 -48.97
CA GLY A 154 -11.65 46.47 -49.64
C GLY A 154 -12.28 45.48 -50.62
N ILE A 155 -12.26 45.82 -51.92
CA ILE A 155 -12.76 44.96 -53.00
C ILE A 155 -11.69 44.01 -53.59
N LEU A 156 -10.42 44.13 -53.18
CA LEU A 156 -9.33 43.33 -53.71
C LEU A 156 -8.81 42.34 -52.67
N ASN A 157 -8.48 41.14 -53.13
CA ASN A 157 -7.69 40.18 -52.35
C ASN A 157 -6.23 40.36 -52.73
N ILE A 158 -5.39 40.57 -51.73
CA ILE A 158 -3.95 40.70 -51.86
C ILE A 158 -3.26 39.44 -51.34
N TYR A 159 -2.19 39.04 -52.02
CA TYR A 159 -1.43 37.84 -51.72
C TYR A 159 0.03 38.21 -51.49
N TYR A 160 0.59 37.69 -50.40
CA TYR A 160 1.98 37.92 -50.04
C TYR A 160 2.57 36.72 -49.30
N SER A 161 3.89 36.59 -49.37
CA SER A 161 4.63 35.63 -48.57
C SER A 161 5.93 36.27 -48.12
N PHE A 162 6.09 36.45 -46.81
CA PHE A 162 7.28 37.03 -46.22
C PHE A 162 8.00 35.98 -45.37
N PRO A 163 9.33 35.84 -45.48
CA PRO A 163 10.10 34.91 -44.64
C PRO A 163 9.87 35.11 -43.13
N ILE A 164 9.75 36.35 -42.68
CA ILE A 164 9.54 36.69 -41.26
C ILE A 164 8.22 36.11 -40.69
N LEU A 165 7.19 35.96 -41.52
CA LEU A 165 5.92 35.37 -41.10
C LEU A 165 6.06 33.87 -40.88
N HIS A 166 6.80 33.19 -41.76
CA HIS A 166 7.10 31.76 -41.63
C HIS A 166 7.91 31.47 -40.38
N GLU A 167 8.93 32.28 -40.10
CA GLU A 167 9.74 32.17 -38.90
C GLU A 167 8.90 32.35 -37.63
N LYS A 168 8.05 33.37 -37.58
CA LYS A 168 7.15 33.60 -36.45
C LYS A 168 6.14 32.47 -36.24
N ILE A 169 5.59 31.91 -37.32
CA ILE A 169 4.69 30.74 -37.22
C ILE A 169 5.44 29.54 -36.65
N LEU A 170 6.67 29.30 -37.11
CA LEU A 170 7.50 28.20 -36.63
C LEU A 170 7.86 28.38 -35.15
N GLU A 171 8.24 29.59 -34.74
CA GLU A 171 8.54 29.95 -33.36
C GLU A 171 7.32 29.72 -32.44
N ASN A 172 6.14 30.22 -32.82
CA ASN A 172 4.91 30.00 -32.06
C ASN A 172 4.57 28.50 -31.93
N ARG A 173 4.74 27.72 -33.01
CA ARG A 173 4.55 26.26 -32.99
C ARG A 173 5.57 25.58 -32.08
N TYR A 174 6.81 26.04 -32.06
CA TYR A 174 7.85 25.53 -31.17
C TYR A 174 7.52 25.81 -29.70
N LEU A 175 7.16 27.05 -29.38
CA LEU A 175 6.79 27.47 -28.02
C LEU A 175 5.57 26.67 -27.51
N SER A 176 4.51 26.54 -28.31
CA SER A 176 3.34 25.74 -27.95
C SER A 176 3.70 24.26 -27.71
N LYS A 177 4.58 23.68 -28.53
CA LYS A 177 5.07 22.31 -28.31
C LYS A 177 5.91 22.21 -27.04
N LEU A 178 6.73 23.21 -26.72
CA LEU A 178 7.54 23.25 -25.51
C LEU A 178 6.67 23.32 -24.25
N GLU A 179 5.65 24.16 -24.25
CA GLU A 179 4.65 24.23 -23.17
C GLU A 179 3.94 22.89 -22.98
N ASN A 180 3.47 22.27 -24.06
CA ASN A 180 2.85 20.94 -24.00
C ASN A 180 3.79 19.87 -23.43
N LEU A 181 5.08 19.92 -23.81
CA LEU A 181 6.10 19.00 -23.29
C LEU A 181 6.29 19.20 -21.78
N ASN A 182 6.35 20.45 -21.31
CA ASN A 182 6.47 20.75 -19.89
C ASN A 182 5.24 20.29 -19.10
N ASN A 183 4.03 20.56 -19.61
CA ASN A 183 2.79 20.08 -19.00
C ASN A 183 2.75 18.55 -18.91
N LEU A 184 3.16 17.84 -19.98
CA LEU A 184 3.26 16.39 -20.00
C LEU A 184 4.30 15.87 -18.99
N LYS A 185 5.46 16.53 -18.87
CA LYS A 185 6.47 16.18 -17.86
C LYS A 185 5.92 16.31 -16.45
N GLU A 186 5.26 17.42 -16.15
CA GLU A 186 4.64 17.64 -14.83
C GLU A 186 3.59 16.56 -14.52
N LEU A 187 2.72 16.26 -15.49
CA LEU A 187 1.70 15.23 -15.35
C LEU A 187 2.33 13.85 -15.11
N VAL A 188 3.40 13.51 -15.85
CA VAL A 188 4.15 12.27 -15.64
C VAL A 188 4.78 12.24 -14.24
N THR A 189 5.33 13.34 -13.74
CA THR A 189 5.89 13.38 -12.38
C THR A 189 4.82 13.17 -11.31
N LYS A 190 3.64 13.79 -11.45
CA LYS A 190 2.49 13.62 -10.54
C LYS A 190 1.97 12.18 -10.55
N LEU A 191 1.77 11.60 -11.73
CA LEU A 191 1.33 10.21 -11.84
C LEU A 191 2.36 9.23 -11.26
N LYS A 192 3.66 9.52 -11.38
CA LYS A 192 4.71 8.69 -10.78
C LYS A 192 4.69 8.75 -9.26
N SER A 193 4.50 9.93 -8.65
CA SER A 193 4.39 10.04 -7.20
C SER A 193 3.14 9.34 -6.68
N GLU A 194 1.98 9.55 -7.32
CA GLU A 194 0.72 8.87 -6.95
C GLU A 194 0.85 7.35 -7.06
N HIS A 195 1.46 6.84 -8.14
CA HIS A 195 1.69 5.40 -8.28
C HIS A 195 2.62 4.86 -7.20
N GLN A 196 3.65 5.61 -6.81
CA GLN A 196 4.55 5.20 -5.74
C GLN A 196 3.83 5.14 -4.39
N GLU A 197 3.01 6.13 -4.05
CA GLU A 197 2.18 6.14 -2.84
C GLU A 197 1.21 4.96 -2.80
N ILE A 198 0.48 4.71 -3.90
CA ILE A 198 -0.44 3.57 -4.02
C ILE A 198 0.30 2.25 -3.85
N SER A 199 1.50 2.12 -4.44
CA SER A 199 2.32 0.91 -4.32
C SER A 199 2.78 0.66 -2.88
N GLN A 200 3.21 1.71 -2.17
CA GLN A 200 3.59 1.63 -0.76
C GLN A 200 2.40 1.25 0.13
N ASN A 201 1.26 1.92 -0.04
CA ASN A 201 0.03 1.61 0.70
C ASN A 201 -0.43 0.17 0.46
N LYS A 202 -0.33 -0.33 -0.78
CA LYS A 202 -0.65 -1.73 -1.10
C LYS A 202 0.26 -2.71 -0.37
N GLN A 203 1.56 -2.43 -0.30
CA GLN A 203 2.50 -3.28 0.45
C GLN A 203 2.19 -3.28 1.95
N GLU A 204 1.85 -2.12 2.50
CA GLU A 204 1.46 -1.97 3.90
C GLU A 204 0.17 -2.76 4.21
N ILE A 205 -0.86 -2.66 3.37
CA ILE A 205 -2.10 -3.44 3.51
C ILE A 205 -1.82 -4.94 3.47
N ILE A 206 -0.93 -5.41 2.60
CA ILE A 206 -0.56 -6.83 2.53
C ILE A 206 0.16 -7.26 3.82
N SER A 207 1.07 -6.43 4.34
CA SER A 207 1.79 -6.69 5.60
C SER A 207 0.81 -6.75 6.78
N ASN A 208 -0.07 -5.75 6.89
CA ASN A 208 -1.08 -5.66 7.94
C ASN A 208 -2.05 -6.85 7.89
N ASN A 209 -2.50 -7.27 6.70
CA ASN A 209 -3.33 -8.46 6.55
C ASN A 209 -2.61 -9.76 6.98
N LYS A 210 -1.31 -9.90 6.70
CA LYS A 210 -0.52 -11.04 7.18
C LYS A 210 -0.40 -11.02 8.70
N LEU A 211 -0.14 -9.85 9.29
CA LEU A 211 -0.06 -9.69 10.74
C LEU A 211 -1.41 -10.01 11.40
N LEU A 212 -2.52 -9.50 10.85
CA LEU A 212 -3.86 -9.76 11.35
C LEU A 212 -4.22 -11.25 11.31
N LYS A 213 -3.82 -11.97 10.25
CA LYS A 213 -3.98 -13.43 10.18
C LYS A 213 -3.21 -14.15 11.29
N LYS A 214 -1.95 -13.75 11.55
CA LYS A 214 -1.14 -14.33 12.62
C LYS A 214 -1.76 -14.07 14.00
N LEU A 215 -2.21 -12.84 14.26
CA LEU A 215 -2.87 -12.49 15.51
C LEU A 215 -4.15 -13.31 15.73
N LYS A 216 -4.98 -13.49 14.69
CA LYS A 216 -6.18 -14.33 14.78
C LYS A 216 -5.87 -15.80 15.06
N ILE A 217 -4.76 -16.33 14.53
CA ILE A 217 -4.34 -17.71 14.82
C ILE A 217 -3.90 -17.81 16.28
N SER A 218 -3.03 -16.92 16.74
CA SER A 218 -2.55 -16.91 18.13
C SER A 218 -3.69 -16.69 19.14
N GLN A 219 -4.66 -15.83 18.81
CA GLN A 219 -5.85 -15.65 19.64
C GLN A 219 -6.64 -16.95 19.78
N LYS A 220 -6.85 -17.70 18.69
CA LYS A 220 -7.54 -18.99 18.74
C LYS A 220 -6.75 -20.05 19.51
N GLU A 221 -5.44 -20.04 19.41
CA GLU A 221 -4.57 -20.94 20.19
C GLU A 221 -4.73 -20.68 21.69
N PHE A 222 -4.72 -19.41 22.12
CA PHE A 222 -4.96 -19.06 23.51
C PHE A 222 -6.39 -19.35 23.98
N GLU A 223 -7.40 -19.10 23.15
CA GLU A 223 -8.79 -19.46 23.47
C GLU A 223 -8.94 -20.97 23.71
N LEU A 224 -8.29 -21.78 22.88
CA LEU A 224 -8.30 -23.23 23.01
C LEU A 224 -7.53 -23.71 24.25
N GLU A 225 -6.38 -23.10 24.55
CA GLU A 225 -5.61 -23.38 25.77
C GLU A 225 -6.41 -23.04 27.04
N ILE A 226 -7.10 -21.89 27.06
CA ILE A 226 -7.99 -21.50 28.15
C ILE A 226 -9.11 -22.52 28.33
N GLU A 227 -9.75 -22.96 27.24
CA GLU A 227 -10.83 -23.95 27.29
C GLU A 227 -10.32 -25.29 27.85
N GLN A 228 -9.14 -25.74 27.43
CA GLN A 228 -8.51 -26.95 27.96
C GLN A 228 -8.25 -26.85 29.48
N LEU A 229 -7.69 -25.74 29.95
CA LEU A 229 -7.44 -25.51 31.38
C LEU A 229 -8.75 -25.45 32.18
N GLN A 230 -9.78 -24.81 31.65
CA GLN A 230 -11.10 -24.77 32.30
C GLN A 230 -11.72 -26.16 32.39
N ASN A 231 -11.58 -27.00 31.36
CA ASN A 231 -12.08 -28.37 31.37
C ASN A 231 -11.30 -29.25 32.38
N GLN A 232 -9.99 -29.08 32.47
CA GLN A 232 -9.18 -29.75 33.50
C GLN A 232 -9.64 -29.35 34.91
N LEU A 233 -9.87 -28.06 35.15
CA LEU A 233 -10.35 -27.58 36.44
C LEU A 233 -11.74 -28.14 36.80
N LYS A 234 -12.67 -28.24 35.84
CA LYS A 234 -14.03 -28.79 36.06
C LYS A 234 -14.03 -30.30 36.34
N THR A 235 -13.08 -31.03 35.76
CA THR A 235 -12.97 -32.49 35.94
C THR A 235 -12.32 -32.87 37.26
N GLN A 236 -11.49 -31.99 37.82
CA GLN A 236 -10.93 -32.16 39.15
C GLN A 236 -11.93 -31.70 40.22
N ASP A 237 -12.41 -32.66 41.00
CA ASP A 237 -13.33 -32.41 42.10
C ASP A 237 -12.53 -32.08 43.37
N PHE A 238 -12.08 -30.82 43.45
CA PHE A 238 -11.31 -30.31 44.58
C PHE A 238 -12.07 -30.42 45.90
N ASP A 239 -13.40 -30.30 45.88
CA ASP A 239 -14.22 -30.42 47.08
C ASP A 239 -14.11 -31.84 47.66
N LYS A 240 -14.18 -32.88 46.83
CA LYS A 240 -13.94 -34.26 47.30
C LYS A 240 -12.53 -34.46 47.84
N MET A 241 -11.53 -33.83 47.22
CA MET A 241 -10.14 -33.90 47.69
C MET A 241 -9.96 -33.20 49.05
N VAL A 242 -10.60 -32.05 49.25
CA VAL A 242 -10.59 -31.33 50.52
C VAL A 242 -11.33 -32.13 51.59
N GLN A 243 -12.50 -32.69 51.27
CA GLN A 243 -13.27 -33.51 52.21
C GLN A 243 -12.51 -34.79 52.61
N SER A 244 -11.81 -35.44 51.69
CA SER A 244 -11.00 -36.62 52.02
C SER A 244 -9.79 -36.26 52.88
N LEU A 245 -9.16 -35.11 52.65
CA LEU A 245 -8.09 -34.60 53.52
C LEU A 245 -8.60 -34.28 54.94
N ILE A 246 -9.77 -33.64 55.05
CA ILE A 246 -10.41 -33.37 56.35
C ILE A 246 -10.69 -34.68 57.09
N LEU A 247 -11.28 -35.67 56.41
CA LEU A 247 -11.57 -36.96 57.01
C LEU A 247 -10.29 -37.66 57.47
N LEU A 248 -9.25 -37.68 56.64
CA LEU A 248 -7.95 -38.27 56.97
C LEU A 248 -7.32 -37.59 58.19
N ASN A 249 -7.41 -36.27 58.29
CA ASN A 249 -6.92 -35.52 59.45
C ASN A 249 -7.73 -35.81 60.73
N GLN A 250 -9.04 -35.99 60.62
CA GLN A 250 -9.86 -36.43 61.76
C GLN A 250 -9.50 -37.84 62.21
N GLU A 251 -9.28 -38.78 61.27
CA GLU A 251 -8.84 -40.14 61.57
C GLU A 251 -7.45 -40.17 62.21
N LYS A 252 -6.51 -39.38 61.67
CA LYS A 252 -5.17 -39.15 62.27
C LYS A 252 -5.30 -38.66 63.72
N SER A 253 -6.16 -37.68 63.98
CA SER A 253 -6.38 -37.13 65.33
C SER A 253 -6.96 -38.16 66.30
N LYS A 254 -7.95 -38.96 65.86
CA LYS A 254 -8.51 -40.05 66.67
C LYS A 254 -7.48 -41.13 66.99
N LEU A 255 -6.66 -41.51 66.01
CA LEU A 255 -5.62 -42.52 66.21
C LEU A 255 -4.56 -42.00 67.20
N ARG A 256 -4.18 -40.73 67.08
CA ARG A 256 -3.33 -40.04 68.04
C ARG A 256 -3.90 -40.12 69.46
N ASP A 257 -5.16 -39.73 69.67
CA ASP A 257 -5.81 -39.76 70.99
C ASP A 257 -5.86 -41.18 71.58
N ASN A 258 -6.15 -42.18 70.74
CA ASN A 258 -6.14 -43.59 71.15
C ASN A 258 -4.74 -44.03 71.59
N ILE A 259 -3.70 -43.67 70.84
CA ILE A 259 -2.31 -43.96 71.20
C ILE A 259 -1.96 -43.30 72.54
N PHE A 260 -2.28 -42.03 72.74
CA PHE A 260 -2.03 -41.34 74.02
C PHE A 260 -2.81 -41.94 75.20
N THR A 261 -4.06 -42.31 74.98
CA THR A 261 -4.91 -42.93 76.01
C THR A 261 -4.37 -44.31 76.41
N LEU A 262 -3.95 -45.13 75.44
CA LEU A 262 -3.35 -46.43 75.71
C LEU A 262 -1.99 -46.29 76.41
N SER A 263 -1.13 -45.39 75.94
CA SER A 263 0.18 -45.13 76.56
C SER A 263 0.04 -44.65 78.00
N SER A 264 -0.85 -43.70 78.26
CA SER A 264 -1.11 -43.22 79.63
C SER A 264 -1.72 -44.31 80.53
N PHE A 265 -2.59 -45.17 80.00
CA PHE A 265 -3.13 -46.32 80.74
C PHE A 265 -2.03 -47.33 81.12
N ILE A 266 -1.13 -47.66 80.19
CA ILE A 266 -0.02 -48.57 80.42
C ILE A 266 0.95 -48.02 81.47
N LEU A 267 1.29 -46.72 81.38
CA LEU A 267 2.14 -46.06 82.38
C LEU A 267 1.52 -46.08 83.78
N ASN A 268 0.21 -45.82 83.87
CA ASN A 268 -0.53 -45.87 85.14
C ASN A 268 -0.63 -47.28 85.72
N LYS A 269 -0.77 -48.32 84.89
CA LYS A 269 -0.85 -49.72 85.33
C LYS A 269 0.49 -50.31 85.76
N THR A 270 1.59 -49.83 85.19
CA THR A 270 2.94 -50.37 85.44
C THR A 270 3.68 -49.68 86.59
N ASN A 271 3.01 -48.78 87.35
CA ASN A 271 3.59 -47.94 88.40
C ASN A 271 4.81 -47.11 87.94
N ASN A 272 5.00 -46.94 86.63
CA ASN A 272 6.10 -46.17 86.04
C ASN A 272 5.69 -44.71 85.79
N GLN A 273 5.05 -44.08 86.78
CA GLN A 273 4.54 -42.70 86.67
C GLN A 273 5.63 -41.63 86.56
N HIS A 274 6.91 -41.99 86.75
CA HIS A 274 8.05 -41.06 86.64
C HIS A 274 8.62 -40.91 85.23
N ILE A 275 8.15 -41.71 84.25
CA ILE A 275 8.62 -41.65 82.86
C ILE A 275 7.69 -40.72 82.06
N SER A 276 8.25 -39.72 81.37
CA SER A 276 7.49 -38.84 80.47
C SER A 276 6.91 -39.64 79.30
N LEU A 277 5.76 -39.22 78.75
CA LEU A 277 5.16 -39.87 77.59
C LEU A 277 6.10 -39.89 76.38
N GLU A 278 6.92 -38.84 76.20
CA GLU A 278 7.94 -38.78 75.13
C GLU A 278 9.03 -39.83 75.32
N ASP A 279 9.55 -39.97 76.54
CA ASP A 279 10.56 -40.98 76.89
C ASP A 279 10.00 -42.40 76.76
N PHE A 280 8.71 -42.58 77.07
CA PHE A 280 7.99 -43.83 76.89
C PHE A 280 7.89 -44.21 75.41
N PHE A 281 7.53 -43.27 74.52
CA PHE A 281 7.48 -43.54 73.08
C PHE A 281 8.88 -43.85 72.50
N ILE A 282 9.91 -43.13 72.94
CA ILE A 282 11.30 -43.43 72.54
C ILE A 282 11.71 -44.83 73.01
N SER A 283 11.32 -45.24 74.23
CA SER A 283 11.59 -46.59 74.75
C SER A 283 10.86 -47.70 73.99
N MET A 284 9.70 -47.40 73.39
CA MET A 284 8.90 -48.30 72.55
C MET A 284 9.44 -48.38 71.10
N GLY A 285 10.46 -47.59 70.77
CA GLY A 285 11.12 -47.59 69.46
C GLY A 285 10.61 -46.55 68.47
N PHE A 286 9.79 -45.59 68.90
CA PHE A 286 9.43 -44.45 68.05
C PHE A 286 10.61 -43.48 67.91
N SER A 287 10.80 -42.93 66.71
CA SER A 287 11.83 -41.90 66.51
C SER A 287 11.37 -40.57 67.10
N LYS A 288 12.32 -39.69 67.47
CA LYS A 288 12.02 -38.37 68.02
C LYS A 288 11.14 -37.53 67.07
N THR A 289 11.37 -37.66 65.76
CA THR A 289 10.58 -37.01 64.73
C THR A 289 9.14 -37.52 64.66
N ASP A 290 8.91 -38.82 64.90
CA ASP A 290 7.55 -39.37 64.92
C ASP A 290 6.77 -38.86 66.13
N VAL A 291 7.46 -38.71 67.27
CA VAL A 291 6.88 -38.14 68.50
C VAL A 291 6.51 -36.67 68.30
N ASP A 292 7.34 -35.90 67.59
CA ASP A 292 7.05 -34.49 67.27
C ASP A 292 5.83 -34.37 66.33
N ILE A 293 5.73 -35.21 65.29
CA ILE A 293 4.56 -35.26 64.38
C ILE A 293 3.27 -35.66 65.11
N ILE A 294 3.40 -36.56 66.09
CA ILE A 294 2.31 -36.95 66.97
C ILE A 294 1.95 -35.83 67.93
N ASN A 295 2.89 -34.97 68.32
CA ASN A 295 2.68 -33.86 69.27
C ASN A 295 2.21 -32.57 68.60
N ASP A 296 2.49 -32.35 67.31
CA ASP A 296 2.07 -31.17 66.57
C ASP A 296 0.54 -31.01 66.62
N TYR A 297 0.07 -30.03 67.39
CA TYR A 297 -1.27 -29.50 67.27
C TYR A 297 -1.27 -28.55 66.08
N GLU A 298 -1.75 -29.00 64.93
CA GLU A 298 -2.22 -28.07 63.92
C GLU A 298 -3.43 -27.34 64.52
N ASN A 299 -3.23 -26.07 64.90
CA ASN A 299 -4.31 -25.08 65.00
C ASN A 299 -4.84 -24.76 63.60
#